data_AF-A0A7W4C7K8-F1
#
_entry.id   AF-A0A7W4C7K8-F1
#
_cell.length_a   1.000
_cell.length_b   1.000
_cell.length_c   1.000
_cell.angle_alpha   90.00
_cell.angle_beta   90.00
_cell.angle_gamma   90.00
#
_symmetry.space_group_name_H-M   'P 1'
#
loop_
_entity.id
_entity.type
_entity.pdbx_description
1 polymer ?
#
loop_
_entity_poly.entity_id
_entity_poly.type
_entity_poly.pdbx_seq_one_letter_code
_entity_poly.pdbx_strand_id
1 'polypeptide(L)'
;QSYAAGTEVTLENGVLVLNADGSYTFTPNENWNGNVPVITYTTNTGITATLTIEVTPLDDASVLVNDSNTIVEDTVATGNVLDNDSDVDSDLSVVSFEVDGQSYAAGTEVTLENGVLVLNA
;
A
#
# COMPACT_ATOMS: atom_id res chain seq x y z
N GLN A 1 1.92 -2.62 30.61
CA GLN A 1 1.18 -1.46 31.13
C GLN A 1 -0.27 -1.87 31.34
N SER A 2 -0.95 -1.34 32.35
CA SER A 2 -2.39 -1.53 32.54
C SER A 2 -3.11 -0.20 32.32
N TYR A 3 -4.33 -0.28 31.79
CA TYR A 3 -5.19 0.87 31.46
C TYR A 3 -6.57 0.66 32.08
N ALA A 4 -7.24 1.74 32.46
CA ALA A 4 -8.63 1.66 32.90
C ALA A 4 -9.54 1.37 31.69
N ALA A 5 -10.66 0.66 31.92
CA ALA A 5 -11.64 0.44 30.86
C ALA A 5 -12.17 1.79 30.31
N GLY A 6 -12.42 1.84 29.00
CA GLY A 6 -12.80 3.05 28.27
C GLY A 6 -11.64 4.01 27.97
N THR A 7 -10.41 3.70 28.40
CA THR A 7 -9.23 4.47 28.02
C THR A 7 -8.86 4.17 26.58
N GLU A 8 -8.57 5.22 25.82
CA GLU A 8 -7.93 5.10 24.52
C GLU A 8 -6.46 4.72 24.69
N VAL A 9 -6.06 3.63 24.04
CA VAL A 9 -4.69 3.11 24.06
C VAL A 9 -4.14 3.16 22.65
N THR A 10 -3.21 4.10 22.41
CA THR A 10 -2.42 4.13 21.18
C THR A 10 -1.40 2.99 21.19
N LEU A 11 -1.49 2.13 20.20
CA LEU A 11 -0.53 1.08 19.88
C LEU A 11 0.31 1.53 18.68
N GLU A 12 1.37 0.77 18.38
CA GLU A 12 2.20 1.03 17.19
C GLU A 12 1.37 1.03 15.90
N ASN A 13 0.37 0.14 15.82
CA ASN A 13 -0.36 -0.18 14.59
C ASN A 13 -1.83 0.27 14.60
N GLY A 14 -2.24 1.09 15.57
CA GLY A 14 -3.61 1.56 15.68
C GLY A 14 -4.01 1.98 17.08
N VAL A 15 -5.31 2.17 17.29
CA VAL A 15 -5.89 2.64 18.54
C VAL A 15 -6.93 1.66 19.06
N LEU A 16 -6.80 1.27 20.33
CA LEU A 16 -7.73 0.37 21.01
C LEU A 16 -8.53 1.10 22.09
N VAL A 17 -9.82 0.82 22.16
CA VAL A 17 -10.67 1.12 23.32
C VAL A 17 -11.36 -0.17 23.76
N LEU A 18 -11.24 -0.54 25.04
CA LEU A 18 -11.96 -1.66 25.66
C LEU A 18 -12.82 -1.13 26.81
N ASN A 19 -14.13 -1.21 26.66
CA ASN A 19 -15.11 -0.66 27.61
C ASN A 19 -15.42 -1.63 28.75
N ALA A 20 -15.96 -1.07 29.85
CA ALA A 20 -16.30 -1.85 31.04
C ALA A 20 -17.44 -2.86 30.80
N ASP A 21 -18.27 -2.63 29.79
CA ASP A 21 -19.34 -3.54 29.36
C ASP A 21 -18.84 -4.68 28.45
N GLY A 22 -17.54 -4.70 28.12
CA GLY A 22 -16.90 -5.70 27.28
C GLY A 22 -16.91 -5.37 25.78
N SER A 23 -17.56 -4.28 25.34
CA SER A 23 -17.44 -3.81 23.96
C SER A 23 -16.04 -3.25 23.70
N TYR A 24 -15.54 -3.39 22.47
CA TYR A 24 -14.25 -2.85 22.08
C TYR A 24 -14.27 -2.30 20.66
N THR A 25 -13.38 -1.34 20.41
CA THR A 25 -13.05 -0.86 19.06
C THR A 25 -11.55 -0.93 18.88
N PHE A 26 -11.11 -1.43 17.73
CA PHE A 26 -9.74 -1.28 17.27
C PHE A 26 -9.77 -0.59 15.92
N THR A 27 -9.09 0.55 15.82
CA THR A 27 -8.91 1.30 14.58
C THR A 27 -7.45 1.13 14.15
N PRO A 28 -7.16 0.31 13.14
CA PRO A 28 -5.80 0.18 12.62
C PRO A 28 -5.32 1.53 12.05
N ASN A 29 -4.01 1.71 11.99
CA ASN A 29 -3.43 2.78 11.18
C ASN A 29 -3.83 2.58 9.71
N GLU A 30 -3.89 3.67 8.95
CA GLU A 30 -4.13 3.62 7.51
C GLU A 30 -3.13 2.66 6.84
N ASN A 31 -3.63 1.81 5.94
CA ASN A 31 -2.86 0.84 5.17
C ASN A 31 -2.11 -0.22 5.99
N TRP A 32 -2.46 -0.39 7.28
CA TRP A 32 -1.89 -1.43 8.10
C TRP A 32 -2.81 -2.64 8.20
N ASN A 33 -2.23 -3.81 7.94
CA ASN A 33 -2.84 -5.11 8.17
C ASN A 33 -1.88 -6.02 8.97
N GLY A 34 -2.44 -7.01 9.65
CA GLY A 34 -1.68 -7.97 10.44
C GLY A 34 -2.29 -8.29 11.79
N ASN A 35 -1.51 -8.93 12.65
CA ASN A 35 -1.94 -9.33 13.98
C ASN A 35 -1.66 -8.23 15.00
N VAL A 36 -2.70 -7.83 15.74
CA VAL A 36 -2.56 -6.92 16.89
C VAL A 36 -1.92 -7.70 18.05
N PRO A 37 -1.04 -7.09 18.86
CA PRO A 37 -0.54 -7.72 20.08
C PRO A 37 -1.68 -8.25 20.97
N VAL A 38 -1.50 -9.45 21.54
CA VAL A 38 -2.53 -10.09 22.37
C VAL A 38 -2.90 -9.19 23.55
N ILE A 39 -4.18 -8.86 23.67
CA ILE A 39 -4.71 -8.03 24.75
C ILE A 39 -5.16 -8.95 25.88
N THR A 40 -4.65 -8.72 27.09
CA THR A 40 -5.14 -9.40 28.29
C THR A 40 -6.03 -8.46 29.09
N TYR A 41 -7.24 -8.91 29.46
CA TYR A 41 -8.17 -8.15 30.29
C TYR A 41 -8.55 -8.94 31.55
N THR A 42 -8.90 -8.23 32.62
CA THR A 42 -9.29 -8.82 33.92
C THR A 42 -10.73 -8.43 34.23
N THR A 43 -11.57 -9.39 34.59
CA THR A 43 -12.96 -9.14 34.98
C THR A 43 -13.07 -8.63 36.42
N ASN A 44 -14.27 -8.23 36.84
CA ASN A 44 -14.56 -7.87 38.22
C ASN A 44 -14.38 -9.03 39.22
N THR A 45 -14.28 -10.29 38.75
CA THR A 45 -13.97 -11.45 39.59
C THR A 45 -12.46 -11.68 39.76
N GLY A 46 -11.62 -10.85 39.13
CA GLY A 46 -10.16 -10.97 39.17
C GLY A 46 -9.59 -12.03 38.21
N ILE A 47 -10.44 -12.66 37.40
CA ILE A 47 -10.02 -13.66 36.41
C ILE A 47 -9.64 -12.96 35.10
N THR A 48 -8.56 -13.43 34.48
CA THR A 48 -8.03 -12.89 33.23
C THR A 48 -8.46 -13.70 32.02
N ALA A 49 -8.63 -13.03 30.88
CA ALA A 49 -8.82 -13.63 29.56
C ALA A 49 -8.11 -12.79 28.49
N THR A 50 -8.08 -13.29 27.25
CA THR A 50 -7.37 -12.67 26.14
C THR A 50 -8.28 -12.32 24.97
N LEU A 51 -7.95 -11.23 24.27
CA LEU A 51 -8.53 -10.81 22.99
C LEU A 51 -7.42 -10.82 21.93
N THR A 52 -7.67 -11.48 20.81
CA THR A 52 -6.81 -11.54 19.63
C THR A 52 -7.53 -10.89 18.46
N ILE A 53 -6.86 -10.00 17.75
CA ILE A 53 -7.42 -9.30 16.59
C ILE A 53 -6.47 -9.51 15.40
N GLU A 54 -7.05 -9.88 14.27
CA GLU A 54 -6.39 -9.95 12.97
C GLU A 54 -7.06 -8.93 12.05
N VAL A 55 -6.25 -8.06 11.46
CA VAL A 55 -6.67 -7.12 10.41
C VAL A 55 -6.25 -7.72 9.08
N THR A 56 -7.22 -8.03 8.23
CA THR A 56 -6.98 -8.54 6.88
C THR A 56 -6.68 -7.39 5.92
N PRO A 57 -5.77 -7.56 4.95
CA PRO A 57 -5.52 -6.55 3.93
C PRO A 57 -6.77 -6.33 3.06
N LEU A 58 -6.90 -5.13 2.53
CA LEU A 58 -7.84 -4.78 1.48
C LEU A 58 -7.05 -4.05 0.40
N ASP A 59 -7.14 -4.55 -0.83
CA ASP A 59 -6.41 -4.03 -1.99
C ASP A 59 -6.74 -2.55 -2.27
N ASP A 60 -5.70 -1.72 -2.24
CA ASP A 60 -5.70 -0.32 -2.62
C ASP A 60 -5.38 -0.19 -4.12
N ALA A 61 -6.24 0.54 -4.84
CA ALA A 61 -6.03 0.73 -6.26
C ALA A 61 -4.78 1.58 -6.52
N SER A 62 -3.98 1.17 -7.52
CA SER A 62 -2.86 1.95 -7.99
C SER A 62 -3.30 3.34 -8.46
N VAL A 63 -2.51 4.34 -8.09
CA VAL A 63 -2.67 5.73 -8.54
C VAL A 63 -1.64 5.99 -9.61
N LEU A 64 -2.11 6.10 -10.86
CA LEU A 64 -1.26 6.32 -12.03
C LEU A 64 -1.37 7.76 -12.56
N VAL A 65 -0.26 8.32 -13.01
CA VAL A 65 -0.18 9.69 -13.50
C VAL A 65 0.48 9.74 -14.89
N ASN A 66 -0.17 10.41 -15.84
CA ASN A 66 0.35 10.49 -17.21
C ASN A 66 1.71 11.18 -17.28
N ASP A 67 2.62 10.57 -18.05
CA ASP A 67 3.92 11.13 -18.37
C ASP A 67 3.91 12.03 -19.61
N SER A 68 4.83 12.98 -19.62
CA SER A 68 5.22 13.68 -20.83
C SER A 68 6.70 14.02 -20.76
N ASN A 69 7.38 13.97 -21.90
CA ASN A 69 8.78 14.34 -22.01
C ASN A 69 8.96 15.28 -23.21
N THR A 70 9.76 16.32 -23.04
CA THR A 70 10.14 17.24 -24.12
C THR A 70 11.64 17.41 -24.06
N ILE A 71 12.28 17.12 -25.19
CA ILE A 71 13.72 17.19 -25.35
C ILE A 71 14.09 18.10 -26.51
N VAL A 72 15.35 18.52 -26.54
CA VAL A 72 15.91 19.19 -27.71
C VAL A 72 16.15 18.14 -28.80
N GLU A 73 16.00 18.52 -30.06
CA GLU A 73 16.36 17.66 -31.18
C GLU A 73 17.80 17.14 -31.06
N ASP A 74 18.06 15.96 -31.63
CA ASP A 74 19.35 15.26 -31.59
C ASP A 74 19.85 14.88 -30.18
N THR A 75 18.93 14.81 -29.21
CA THR A 75 19.23 14.30 -27.86
C THR A 75 18.42 13.05 -27.55
N VAL A 76 18.89 12.26 -26.58
CA VAL A 76 18.20 11.05 -26.13
C VAL A 76 17.20 11.43 -25.05
N ALA A 77 15.94 11.04 -25.23
CA ALA A 77 14.94 11.10 -24.16
C ALA A 77 15.15 9.94 -23.18
N THR A 78 15.26 10.27 -21.90
CA THR A 78 15.35 9.29 -20.81
C THR A 78 14.34 9.65 -19.73
N GLY A 79 13.82 8.65 -19.03
CA GLY A 79 12.90 8.82 -17.91
C GLY A 79 12.43 7.46 -17.41
N ASN A 80 11.52 7.48 -16.44
CA ASN A 80 10.86 6.31 -15.91
C ASN A 80 9.38 6.65 -15.70
N VAL A 81 8.50 5.87 -16.33
CA VAL A 81 7.04 6.08 -16.28
C VAL A 81 6.44 5.72 -14.93
N LEU A 82 7.18 5.07 -14.05
CA LEU A 82 6.73 4.71 -12.70
C LEU A 82 7.12 5.74 -11.63
N ASP A 83 7.88 6.80 -11.99
CA ASP A 83 8.41 7.76 -11.01
C ASP A 83 7.32 8.60 -10.31
N ASN A 84 6.16 8.74 -10.95
CA ASN A 84 5.00 9.51 -10.47
C ASN A 84 3.78 8.62 -10.16
N ASP A 85 3.94 7.29 -10.28
CA ASP A 85 2.91 6.31 -9.96
C ASP A 85 3.11 5.80 -8.52
N SER A 86 2.02 5.35 -7.89
CA SER A 86 2.09 4.79 -6.55
C SER A 86 1.03 3.72 -6.31
N ASP A 87 1.38 2.75 -5.48
CA ASP A 87 0.48 1.72 -4.97
C ASP A 87 0.93 1.40 -3.55
N VAL A 88 -0.03 1.17 -2.67
CA VAL A 88 0.21 0.97 -1.23
C VAL A 88 0.56 -0.49 -0.95
N ASP A 89 -0.02 -1.41 -1.71
CA ASP A 89 0.04 -2.85 -1.46
C ASP A 89 1.07 -3.57 -2.33
N SER A 90 1.38 -3.01 -3.51
CA SER A 90 2.16 -3.68 -4.54
C SER A 90 3.27 -2.81 -5.12
N ASP A 91 4.40 -3.44 -5.45
CA ASP A 91 5.41 -2.81 -6.30
C ASP A 91 4.89 -2.73 -7.74
N LEU A 92 4.96 -1.55 -8.36
CA LEU A 92 4.54 -1.36 -9.74
C LEU A 92 5.62 -1.81 -10.72
N SER A 93 5.18 -2.40 -11.83
CA SER A 93 6.05 -2.80 -12.94
C SER A 93 5.34 -2.65 -14.28
N VAL A 94 6.08 -2.31 -15.32
CA VAL A 94 5.56 -2.27 -16.68
C VAL A 94 5.62 -3.67 -17.29
N VAL A 95 4.49 -4.19 -17.74
CA VAL A 95 4.43 -5.52 -18.37
C VAL A 95 4.39 -5.42 -19.89
N SER A 96 3.63 -4.47 -20.42
CA SER A 96 3.51 -4.23 -21.85
C SER A 96 3.20 -2.77 -22.16
N PHE A 97 3.49 -2.34 -23.37
CA PHE A 97 3.16 -1.03 -23.89
C PHE A 97 2.66 -1.15 -25.34
N GLU A 98 2.00 -0.10 -25.83
CA GLU A 98 1.48 -0.06 -27.19
C GLU A 98 2.13 1.09 -27.96
N VAL A 99 2.51 0.84 -29.21
CA VAL A 99 2.89 1.88 -30.17
C VAL A 99 2.12 1.66 -31.46
N ASP A 100 1.42 2.69 -31.94
CA ASP A 100 0.61 2.66 -33.16
C ASP A 100 -0.39 1.48 -33.24
N GLY A 101 -0.99 1.11 -32.11
CA GLY A 101 -1.95 -0.01 -32.03
C GLY A 101 -1.33 -1.40 -31.88
N GLN A 102 0.01 -1.50 -31.84
CA GLN A 102 0.73 -2.76 -31.69
C GLN A 102 1.28 -2.90 -30.26
N SER A 103 0.95 -4.00 -29.58
CA SER A 103 1.46 -4.28 -28.23
C SER A 103 2.84 -4.92 -28.24
N TYR A 104 3.69 -4.48 -27.32
CA TYR A 104 5.05 -4.96 -27.08
C TYR A 104 5.21 -5.28 -25.59
N ALA A 105 6.01 -6.30 -25.26
CA ALA A 105 6.39 -6.56 -23.86
C ALA A 105 7.42 -5.52 -23.40
N ALA A 106 7.43 -5.18 -22.12
CA ALA A 106 8.51 -4.38 -21.54
C ALA A 106 9.88 -5.05 -21.79
N GLY A 107 10.92 -4.23 -21.95
CA GLY A 107 12.26 -4.60 -22.40
C GLY A 107 12.39 -4.80 -23.92
N THR A 108 11.30 -4.71 -24.69
CA THR A 108 11.37 -4.81 -26.15
C THR A 108 11.88 -3.51 -26.77
N GLU A 109 12.86 -3.64 -27.67
CA GLU A 109 13.27 -2.55 -28.55
C GLU A 109 12.29 -2.43 -29.73
N VAL A 110 11.74 -1.22 -29.93
CA VAL A 110 10.80 -0.91 -31.01
C VAL A 110 11.44 0.14 -31.93
N THR A 111 11.65 -0.24 -33.18
CA THR A 111 12.10 0.69 -34.23
C THR A 111 10.90 1.45 -34.79
N LEU A 112 10.98 2.78 -34.75
CA LEU A 112 10.02 3.73 -35.30
C LEU A 112 10.65 4.45 -36.50
N GLU A 113 9.84 5.15 -37.30
CA GLU A 113 10.33 5.93 -38.45
C GLU A 113 11.40 6.96 -38.03
N ASN A 114 11.26 7.54 -36.84
CA ASN A 114 12.10 8.63 -36.35
C ASN A 114 13.04 8.25 -35.19
N GLY A 115 13.24 6.95 -34.93
CA GLY A 115 14.15 6.53 -33.86
C GLY A 115 13.85 5.15 -33.30
N VAL A 116 14.34 4.90 -32.10
CA VAL A 116 14.15 3.64 -31.37
C VAL A 116 13.61 3.95 -29.98
N LEU A 117 12.59 3.21 -29.57
CA LEU A 117 12.03 3.23 -28.22
C LEU A 117 12.36 1.93 -27.50
N VAL A 118 12.80 2.04 -26.26
CA VAL A 118 12.87 0.92 -25.32
C VAL A 118 12.17 1.36 -24.05
N LEU A 119 11.13 0.63 -23.65
CA LEU A 119 10.53 0.78 -22.33
C LEU A 119 11.03 -0.40 -21.49
N ASN A 120 11.94 -0.14 -20.56
CA ASN A 120 12.62 -1.20 -19.80
C ASN A 120 11.63 -2.00 -18.93
N ALA A 121 11.99 -3.26 -18.66
CA ALA A 121 11.29 -4.12 -17.70
C ALA A 121 11.84 -3.96 -16.29
#